data_AF-A0A955M1A1-F1
#
_entry.id   AF-A0A955M1A1-F1
#
_cell.length_a   1.000
_cell.length_b   1.000
_cell.length_c   1.000
_cell.angle_alpha   90.00
_cell.angle_beta   90.00
_cell.angle_gamma   90.00
#
_symmetry.space_group_name_H-M   'P 1'
#
loop_
_entity.id
_entity.type
_entity.pdbx_description
1 polymer ?
#
loop_
_entity_poly.entity_id
_entity_poly.type
_entity_poly.pdbx_seq_one_letter_code
_entity_poly.pdbx_strand_id
1 'polypeptide(L)'
;MSKATKQSIFILIFLLLCSLGFAGFTVFEKQKLTDEKTQVQQQLEQAEQRERKKIVEVQKLKEEVQALETQKTKLEQDIASTRSEISQLNDSIVKIEQDREKWKGRVDTLREERDQLMAKMKEQPEPKVIYKEAEPKIVYKYIEKEPEADQAKTNQPSKMESTPAAAQTQSASSSRTSFDEKYWADILKSKAELEVEVDELKDELSKKAIQIADLKEKNADLNLKLDTFQFDKEEINREILYKTELINNLSLDLARAKNETKYSSDKLMNLNQENADLRQQVQKLVSSKATLEKSIVELTRDKNKIEKQLGNTENIIQSKIDEIWQIKDSLDKTLRETSMSRDPNTIELPPIVVNAVAAERSIFDDGESQPGYFGNVVSINENNNFVIVDVGEKDGLQIGDTLGVYRDAKFIAKLEVIQTRRDIAAADIKEQWSQISVSDIVR
;
A
#
# COMPACT_ATOMS: atom_id res chain seq x y z
N MET A 1 -23.84 -61.59 77.52
CA MET A 1 -23.21 -60.25 77.39
C MET A 1 -23.98 -59.27 78.25
N SER A 2 -23.31 -58.51 79.12
CA SER A 2 -23.98 -57.49 79.92
C SER A 2 -24.44 -56.34 79.01
N LYS A 3 -25.47 -55.59 79.41
CA LYS A 3 -25.97 -54.43 78.65
C LYS A 3 -24.84 -53.40 78.38
N ALA A 4 -23.88 -53.27 79.29
CA ALA A 4 -22.73 -52.39 79.14
C ALA A 4 -21.79 -52.82 77.99
N THR A 5 -21.58 -54.13 77.80
CA THR A 5 -20.76 -54.64 76.68
C THR A 5 -21.38 -54.33 75.32
N LYS A 6 -22.71 -54.40 75.19
CA LYS A 6 -23.41 -54.05 73.94
C LYS A 6 -23.33 -52.56 73.63
N GLN A 7 -23.45 -51.69 74.64
CA GLN A 7 -23.27 -50.24 74.45
C GLN A 7 -21.84 -49.86 74.08
N SER A 8 -20.84 -50.49 74.71
CA SER A 8 -19.43 -50.29 74.37
C SER A 8 -19.11 -50.67 72.92
N ILE A 9 -19.65 -51.80 72.42
CA ILE A 9 -19.47 -52.23 71.02
C ILE A 9 -20.11 -51.24 70.04
N PHE A 10 -21.31 -50.72 70.34
CA PHE A 10 -21.97 -49.73 69.49
C PHE A 10 -21.19 -48.42 69.39
N ILE A 11 -20.65 -47.91 70.50
CA ILE A 11 -19.82 -46.70 70.52
C ILE A 11 -18.54 -46.93 69.70
N LEU A 12 -17.92 -48.11 69.81
CA LEU A 12 -16.70 -48.43 69.06
C LEU A 12 -16.96 -48.53 67.55
N ILE A 13 -18.07 -49.12 67.12
CA ILE A 13 -18.48 -49.15 65.70
C ILE A 13 -18.76 -47.74 65.18
N PHE A 14 -19.44 -46.90 65.96
CA PHE A 14 -19.72 -45.52 65.58
C PHE A 14 -18.42 -44.71 65.43
N LEU A 15 -17.49 -44.85 66.37
CA LEU A 15 -16.20 -44.16 66.33
C LEU A 15 -15.35 -44.61 65.14
N LEU A 16 -15.41 -45.90 64.78
CA LEU A 16 -14.74 -46.45 63.61
C LEU A 16 -15.36 -45.97 62.28
N LEU A 17 -16.69 -45.81 62.22
CA LEU A 17 -17.36 -45.22 61.07
C LEU A 17 -17.05 -43.73 60.93
N CYS A 18 -17.01 -42.98 62.03
CA CYS A 18 -16.60 -41.57 62.03
C CYS A 18 -15.14 -41.39 61.58
N SER A 19 -14.22 -42.26 62.01
CA SER A 19 -12.82 -42.18 61.60
C SER A 19 -12.61 -42.54 60.13
N LEU A 20 -13.33 -43.54 59.61
CA LEU A 20 -13.34 -43.86 58.18
C LEU A 20 -13.96 -42.72 57.34
N GLY A 21 -15.05 -42.11 57.82
CA GLY A 21 -15.66 -40.95 57.16
C GLY A 21 -14.70 -39.76 57.08
N PHE A 22 -13.98 -39.47 58.18
CA PHE A 22 -12.97 -38.41 58.21
C PHE A 22 -11.77 -38.72 57.28
N ALA A 23 -11.30 -39.97 57.25
CA ALA A 23 -10.25 -40.39 56.32
C ALA A 23 -10.71 -40.25 54.85
N GLY A 24 -11.94 -40.64 54.53
CA GLY A 24 -12.50 -40.47 53.19
C GLY A 24 -12.61 -38.99 52.77
N PHE A 25 -13.07 -38.13 53.68
CA PHE A 25 -13.16 -36.69 53.46
C PHE A 25 -11.79 -36.06 53.19
N THR A 26 -10.77 -36.38 53.99
CA THR A 26 -9.40 -35.86 53.78
C THR A 26 -8.76 -36.34 52.47
N VAL A 27 -9.06 -37.56 52.01
CA VAL A 27 -8.61 -38.05 50.69
C VAL A 27 -9.29 -37.30 49.55
N PHE A 28 -10.59 -37.02 49.67
CA PHE A 28 -11.34 -36.26 48.66
C PHE A 28 -10.85 -34.81 48.55
N GLU A 29 -10.62 -34.12 49.67
CA GLU A 29 -10.04 -32.77 49.66
C GLU A 29 -8.63 -32.77 49.06
N LYS A 30 -7.82 -33.79 49.36
CA LYS A 30 -6.48 -33.92 48.78
C LYS A 30 -6.52 -34.11 47.26
N GLN A 31 -7.48 -34.89 46.74
CA GLN A 31 -7.69 -35.06 45.30
C GLN A 31 -8.10 -33.75 44.63
N LYS A 32 -9.07 -33.03 45.21
CA LYS A 32 -9.49 -31.72 44.70
C LYS A 32 -8.33 -30.72 44.67
N LEU A 33 -7.51 -30.71 45.72
CA LEU A 33 -6.35 -29.83 45.80
C LEU A 33 -5.24 -30.22 44.80
N THR A 34 -5.07 -31.50 44.49
CA THR A 34 -4.15 -31.94 43.42
C THR A 34 -4.68 -31.58 42.03
N ASP A 35 -5.99 -31.64 41.81
CA ASP A 35 -6.60 -31.26 40.54
C ASP A 35 -6.46 -29.74 40.30
N GLU A 36 -6.77 -28.93 41.33
CA GLU A 36 -6.57 -27.47 41.28
C GLU A 36 -5.09 -27.11 41.04
N LYS A 37 -4.16 -27.78 41.72
CA LYS A 37 -2.72 -27.57 41.49
C LYS A 37 -2.33 -27.91 40.05
N THR A 38 -2.87 -28.99 39.49
CA THR A 38 -2.59 -29.41 38.11
C THR A 38 -3.15 -28.40 37.11
N GLN A 39 -4.36 -27.87 37.34
CA GLN A 39 -4.94 -26.82 36.50
C GLN A 39 -4.14 -25.53 36.55
N VAL A 40 -3.73 -25.07 37.75
CA VAL A 40 -2.90 -23.86 37.90
C VAL A 40 -1.56 -24.05 37.21
N GLN A 41 -0.94 -25.23 37.33
CA GLN A 41 0.32 -25.54 36.67
C GLN A 41 0.18 -25.56 35.14
N GLN A 42 -0.92 -26.09 34.62
CA GLN A 42 -1.21 -26.06 33.18
C GLN A 42 -1.47 -24.63 32.68
N GLN A 43 -2.15 -23.79 33.46
CA GLN A 43 -2.35 -22.38 33.13
C GLN A 43 -1.04 -21.60 33.13
N LEU A 44 -0.14 -21.88 34.09
CA LEU A 44 1.19 -21.28 34.14
C LEU A 44 2.01 -21.65 32.90
N GLU A 45 2.02 -22.93 32.52
CA GLU A 45 2.74 -23.40 31.34
C GLU A 45 2.18 -22.80 30.05
N GLN A 46 0.86 -22.69 29.92
CA GLN A 46 0.23 -22.01 28.79
C GLN A 46 0.57 -20.51 28.74
N ALA A 47 0.64 -19.84 29.89
CA ALA A 47 1.04 -18.44 29.98
C ALA A 47 2.51 -18.27 29.54
N GLU A 48 3.43 -19.11 30.02
CA GLU A 48 4.83 -19.10 29.61
C GLU A 48 5.02 -19.38 28.12
N GLN A 49 4.25 -20.32 27.54
CA GLN A 49 4.30 -20.59 26.10
C GLN A 49 3.80 -19.40 25.28
N ARG A 50 2.75 -18.69 25.73
CA ARG A 50 2.27 -17.47 25.08
C ARG A 50 3.30 -16.35 25.16
N GLU A 51 3.98 -16.21 26.30
CA GLU A 51 5.05 -15.22 26.46
C GLU A 51 6.23 -15.53 25.54
N ARG A 52 6.68 -16.79 25.46
CA ARG A 52 7.73 -17.22 24.53
C ARG A 52 7.38 -16.94 23.08
N LYS A 53 6.13 -17.22 22.66
CA LYS A 53 5.67 -16.90 21.29
C LYS A 53 5.75 -15.41 21.01
N LYS A 54 5.29 -14.57 21.95
CA LYS A 54 5.38 -13.11 21.82
C LYS A 54 6.84 -12.62 21.76
N ILE A 55 7.75 -13.20 22.54
CA ILE A 55 9.18 -12.85 22.49
C ILE A 55 9.76 -13.16 21.11
N VAL A 56 9.43 -14.31 20.53
CA VAL A 56 9.87 -14.69 19.17
C VAL A 56 9.29 -13.75 18.11
N GLU A 57 8.01 -13.40 18.20
CA GLU A 57 7.38 -12.42 17.30
C GLU A 57 8.03 -11.04 17.40
N VAL A 58 8.35 -10.57 18.62
CA VAL A 58 9.05 -9.30 18.84
C VAL A 58 10.46 -9.34 18.27
N GLN A 59 11.18 -10.45 18.38
CA GLN A 59 12.50 -10.61 17.76
C GLN A 59 12.41 -10.57 16.24
N LYS A 60 11.45 -11.29 15.64
CA LYS A 60 11.23 -11.28 14.19
C LYS A 60 10.88 -9.88 13.68
N LEU A 61 9.97 -9.17 14.37
CA LEU A 61 9.62 -7.79 14.04
C LEU A 61 10.84 -6.86 14.15
N LYS A 62 11.71 -7.07 15.15
CA LYS A 62 12.95 -6.29 15.30
C LYS A 62 13.92 -6.54 14.13
N GLU A 63 14.06 -7.77 13.67
CA GLU A 63 14.87 -8.11 12.49
C GLU A 63 14.29 -7.47 11.21
N GLU A 64 12.97 -7.52 11.03
CA GLU A 64 12.30 -6.87 9.90
C GLU A 64 12.50 -5.34 9.92
N VAL A 65 12.40 -4.70 11.09
CA VAL A 65 12.67 -3.26 11.24
C VAL A 65 14.12 -2.93 10.90
N GLN A 66 15.09 -3.71 11.36
CA GLN A 66 16.51 -3.51 11.02
C GLN A 66 16.75 -3.69 9.52
N ALA A 67 16.14 -4.69 8.88
CA ALA A 67 16.24 -4.89 7.44
C ALA A 67 15.67 -3.68 6.67
N LEU A 68 14.50 -3.17 7.08
CA LEU A 68 13.90 -1.96 6.49
C LEU A 68 14.78 -0.71 6.70
N GLU A 69 15.41 -0.54 7.85
CA GLU A 69 16.36 0.56 8.09
C GLU A 69 17.55 0.48 7.12
N THR A 70 18.11 -0.71 6.88
CA THR A 70 19.20 -0.87 5.90
C THR A 70 18.77 -0.63 4.45
N GLN A 71 17.52 -0.94 4.09
CA GLN A 71 16.99 -0.61 2.77
C GLN A 71 16.78 0.90 2.62
N LYS A 72 16.27 1.56 3.67
CA LYS A 72 16.09 3.01 3.68
C LYS A 72 17.42 3.74 3.49
N THR A 73 18.47 3.35 4.18
CA THR A 73 19.80 4.00 4.03
C THR A 73 20.40 3.78 2.65
N LYS A 74 20.21 2.59 2.03
CA LYS A 74 20.62 2.35 0.64
C LYS A 74 19.85 3.24 -0.34
N LEU A 75 18.53 3.35 -0.19
CA LEU A 75 17.71 4.23 -1.02
C LEU A 75 18.10 5.71 -0.85
N GLU A 76 18.42 6.15 0.36
CA GLU A 76 18.92 7.51 0.61
C GLU A 76 20.28 7.76 -0.08
N GLN A 77 21.16 6.76 -0.10
CA GLN A 77 22.44 6.82 -0.81
C GLN A 77 22.24 6.88 -2.33
N ASP A 78 21.34 6.06 -2.89
CA ASP A 78 21.01 6.06 -4.32
C ASP A 78 20.37 7.39 -4.74
N ILE A 79 19.48 7.96 -3.92
CA ILE A 79 18.91 9.29 -4.17
C ILE A 79 20.01 10.37 -4.18
N ALA A 80 20.99 10.27 -3.28
CA ALA A 80 22.10 11.21 -3.23
C ALA A 80 23.02 11.09 -4.46
N SER A 81 23.30 9.87 -4.94
CA SER A 81 24.10 9.66 -6.15
C SER A 81 23.37 10.17 -7.40
N THR A 82 22.09 9.83 -7.58
CA THR A 82 21.28 10.33 -8.70
C THR A 82 21.16 11.85 -8.69
N ARG A 83 21.04 12.49 -7.52
CA ARG A 83 21.06 13.97 -7.42
C ARG A 83 22.40 14.55 -7.88
N SER A 84 23.51 13.89 -7.57
CA SER A 84 24.83 14.32 -8.03
C SER A 84 24.96 14.19 -9.56
N GLU A 85 24.48 13.10 -10.14
CA GLU A 85 24.45 12.90 -11.60
C GLU A 85 23.57 13.95 -12.31
N ILE A 86 22.38 14.25 -11.76
CA ILE A 86 21.50 15.31 -12.28
C ILE A 86 22.22 16.67 -12.27
N SER A 87 22.97 16.98 -11.20
CA SER A 87 23.76 18.22 -11.14
C SER A 87 24.81 18.28 -12.24
N GLN A 88 25.53 17.18 -12.49
CA GLN A 88 26.56 17.11 -13.54
C GLN A 88 25.96 17.20 -14.94
N LEU A 89 24.79 16.60 -15.17
CA LEU A 89 24.05 16.72 -16.42
C LEU A 89 23.58 18.15 -16.65
N ASN A 90 23.06 18.83 -15.62
CA ASN A 90 22.70 20.25 -15.71
C ASN A 90 23.90 21.13 -16.07
N ASP A 91 25.06 20.91 -15.44
CA ASP A 91 26.29 21.65 -15.79
C ASP A 91 26.71 21.40 -17.24
N SER A 92 26.52 20.18 -17.74
CA SER A 92 26.79 19.82 -19.14
C SER A 92 25.81 20.47 -20.10
N ILE A 93 24.53 20.54 -19.75
CA ILE A 93 23.49 21.27 -20.53
C ILE A 93 23.88 22.75 -20.64
N VAL A 94 24.26 23.39 -19.52
CA VAL A 94 24.69 24.80 -19.52
C VAL A 94 25.90 25.02 -20.43
N LYS A 95 26.88 24.11 -20.42
CA LYS A 95 28.04 24.18 -21.34
C LYS A 95 27.63 24.05 -22.81
N ILE A 96 26.75 23.10 -23.12
CA ILE A 96 26.23 22.90 -24.47
C ILE A 96 25.45 24.14 -24.95
N GLU A 97 24.64 24.75 -24.08
CA GLU A 97 23.92 25.98 -24.39
C GLU A 97 24.87 27.16 -24.68
N GLN A 98 25.95 27.31 -23.89
CA GLN A 98 26.98 28.31 -24.14
C GLN A 98 27.69 28.09 -25.48
N ASP A 99 28.04 26.84 -25.80
CA ASP A 99 28.68 26.53 -27.07
C ASP A 99 27.74 26.73 -28.26
N ARG A 100 26.46 26.39 -28.11
CA ARG A 100 25.42 26.68 -29.10
C ARG A 100 25.32 28.18 -29.39
N GLU A 101 25.32 29.04 -28.37
CA GLU A 101 25.31 30.50 -28.55
C GLU A 101 26.58 30.99 -29.26
N LYS A 102 27.77 30.46 -28.94
CA LYS A 102 29.01 30.78 -29.67
C LYS A 102 28.93 30.38 -31.14
N TRP A 103 28.43 29.18 -31.44
CA TRP A 103 28.27 28.71 -32.82
C TRP A 103 27.25 29.54 -33.59
N LYS A 104 26.14 29.91 -32.97
CA LYS A 104 25.14 30.81 -33.54
C LYS A 104 25.77 32.15 -33.92
N GLY A 105 26.56 32.75 -33.02
CA GLY A 105 27.30 33.98 -33.31
C GLY A 105 28.27 33.83 -34.51
N ARG A 106 29.01 32.72 -34.60
CA ARG A 106 29.88 32.44 -35.76
C ARG A 106 29.11 32.29 -37.08
N VAL A 107 27.94 31.66 -37.03
CA VAL A 107 27.07 31.52 -38.22
C VAL A 107 26.55 32.88 -38.65
N ASP A 108 26.14 33.73 -37.71
CA ASP A 108 25.67 35.09 -38.00
C ASP A 108 26.79 35.94 -38.62
N THR A 109 28.03 35.89 -38.09
CA THR A 109 29.17 36.60 -38.70
C THR A 109 29.49 36.11 -40.11
N LEU A 110 29.48 34.78 -40.35
CA LEU A 110 29.71 34.22 -41.68
C LEU A 110 28.62 34.64 -42.68
N ARG A 111 27.37 34.76 -42.19
CA ARG A 111 26.24 35.23 -42.99
C ARG A 111 26.42 36.69 -43.40
N GLU A 112 26.85 37.55 -42.47
CA GLU A 112 27.19 38.94 -42.76
C GLU A 112 28.36 39.06 -43.75
N GLU A 113 29.44 38.30 -43.58
CA GLU A 113 30.58 38.27 -44.50
C GLU A 113 30.16 37.83 -45.91
N ARG A 114 29.34 36.78 -46.02
CA ARG A 114 28.75 36.33 -47.29
C ARG A 114 27.94 37.44 -47.94
N ASP A 115 27.08 38.13 -47.17
CA ASP A 115 26.21 39.17 -47.70
C ASP A 115 27.02 40.39 -48.19
N GLN A 116 28.09 40.75 -47.47
CA GLN A 116 29.05 41.77 -47.91
C GLN A 116 29.79 41.36 -49.20
N LEU A 117 30.23 40.11 -49.32
CA LEU A 117 30.88 39.61 -50.53
C LEU A 117 29.92 39.59 -51.73
N MET A 118 28.67 39.20 -51.51
CA MET A 118 27.62 39.23 -52.55
C MET A 118 27.31 40.67 -53.00
N ALA A 119 27.31 41.64 -52.09
CA ALA A 119 27.16 43.05 -52.44
C ALA A 119 28.35 43.54 -53.29
N LYS A 120 29.58 43.22 -52.90
CA LYS A 120 30.80 43.55 -53.67
C LYS A 120 30.81 42.93 -55.07
N MET A 121 30.32 41.70 -55.22
CA MET A 121 30.17 41.07 -56.55
C MET A 121 29.17 41.80 -57.45
N LYS A 122 28.09 42.36 -56.88
CA LYS A 122 27.12 43.15 -57.66
C LYS A 122 27.65 44.53 -58.06
N GLU A 123 28.54 45.11 -57.27
CA GLU A 123 29.19 46.39 -57.58
C GLU A 123 30.36 46.28 -58.55
N GLN A 124 30.89 45.07 -58.78
CA GLN A 124 31.88 44.88 -59.83
C GLN A 124 31.22 45.16 -61.19
N PRO A 125 31.69 46.16 -61.95
CA PRO A 125 31.11 46.47 -63.24
C PRO A 125 31.30 45.25 -64.13
N GLU A 126 30.19 44.74 -64.67
CA GLU A 126 30.20 43.67 -65.67
C GLU A 126 31.25 44.03 -66.72
N PRO A 127 32.26 43.16 -66.98
CA PRO A 127 33.10 43.35 -68.14
C PRO A 127 32.17 43.35 -69.35
N LYS A 128 32.08 44.49 -70.02
CA LYS A 128 31.36 44.66 -71.28
C LYS A 128 31.95 43.69 -72.31
N VAL A 129 31.42 42.47 -72.35
CA VAL A 129 31.60 41.59 -73.49
C VAL A 129 30.51 41.99 -74.48
N ILE A 130 30.95 42.67 -75.53
CA ILE A 130 30.12 43.05 -76.67
C ILE A 130 29.82 41.77 -77.44
N TYR A 131 28.75 41.07 -77.09
CA TYR A 131 28.18 40.07 -77.97
C TYR A 131 27.34 40.78 -79.02
N LYS A 132 27.83 40.77 -80.26
CA LYS A 132 27.00 41.08 -81.44
C LYS A 132 25.98 39.97 -81.59
N GLU A 133 24.73 40.36 -81.40
CA GLU A 133 23.53 39.58 -81.63
C GLU A 133 23.46 39.20 -83.12
N ALA A 134 23.76 37.94 -83.43
CA ALA A 134 23.44 37.31 -84.70
C ALA A 134 22.51 36.14 -84.39
N GLU A 135 21.22 36.32 -84.66
CA GLU A 135 20.23 35.27 -84.64
C GLU A 135 20.54 34.25 -85.75
N PRO A 136 20.65 32.96 -85.41
CA PRO A 136 19.93 31.99 -86.22
C PRO A 136 18.98 31.15 -85.36
N LYS A 137 17.71 31.15 -85.79
CA LYS A 137 16.70 30.16 -85.43
C LYS A 137 17.24 28.76 -85.71
N ILE A 138 17.46 27.97 -84.66
CA ILE A 138 17.63 26.52 -84.78
C ILE A 138 16.51 25.84 -84.00
N VAL A 139 15.73 25.07 -84.74
CA VAL A 139 14.63 24.22 -84.29
C VAL A 139 15.23 23.00 -83.60
N TYR A 140 15.01 22.83 -82.30
CA TYR A 140 15.36 21.60 -81.60
C TYR A 140 14.23 20.58 -81.73
N LYS A 141 14.52 19.49 -82.43
CA LYS A 141 13.72 18.27 -82.49
C LYS A 141 14.05 17.44 -81.24
N TYR A 142 13.07 17.26 -80.36
CA TYR A 142 13.17 16.33 -79.24
C TYR A 142 13.39 14.91 -79.75
N ILE A 143 14.47 14.26 -79.30
CA ILE A 143 14.63 12.80 -79.33
C ILE A 143 14.65 12.37 -77.87
N GLU A 144 13.53 11.80 -77.43
CA GLU A 144 13.48 10.98 -76.21
C GLU A 144 14.40 9.77 -76.39
N LYS A 145 15.29 9.56 -75.44
CA LYS A 145 15.84 8.23 -75.19
C LYS A 145 16.13 8.06 -73.71
N GLU A 146 15.30 7.24 -73.09
CA GLU A 146 15.51 6.64 -71.76
C GLU A 146 16.76 5.74 -71.73
N PRO A 147 17.31 5.48 -70.53
CA PRO A 147 18.55 4.75 -70.35
C PRO A 147 18.32 3.23 -70.26
N GLU A 148 19.12 2.45 -70.97
CA GLU A 148 19.37 1.06 -70.62
C GLU A 148 20.68 0.93 -69.84
N ALA A 149 20.59 0.13 -68.78
CA ALA A 149 21.57 -0.09 -67.76
C ALA A 149 22.75 -0.97 -68.22
N ASP A 150 23.86 -0.75 -67.52
CA ASP A 150 24.97 -1.64 -67.20
C ASP A 150 24.95 -3.08 -67.73
N GLN A 151 26.08 -3.50 -68.30
CA GLN A 151 26.94 -4.50 -67.65
C GLN A 151 28.33 -4.62 -68.31
N ALA A 152 29.35 -4.35 -67.49
CA ALA A 152 30.63 -5.03 -67.31
C ALA A 152 31.16 -5.99 -68.41
N LYS A 153 32.41 -5.76 -68.85
CA LYS A 153 33.60 -6.62 -68.60
C LYS A 153 34.75 -6.37 -69.60
N THR A 154 35.93 -6.09 -69.05
CA THR A 154 37.21 -6.80 -69.31
C THR A 154 37.81 -6.79 -70.72
N ASN A 155 38.88 -6.02 -70.94
CA ASN A 155 40.26 -6.50 -71.24
C ASN A 155 41.19 -5.41 -71.81
N GLN A 156 42.39 -5.34 -71.22
CA GLN A 156 43.66 -4.76 -71.73
C GLN A 156 44.16 -5.50 -73.02
N PRO A 157 45.35 -5.21 -73.58
CA PRO A 157 46.01 -3.94 -73.97
C PRO A 157 46.65 -4.04 -75.40
N SER A 158 47.18 -2.95 -75.98
CA SER A 158 48.24 -2.88 -77.04
C SER A 158 48.36 -1.40 -77.48
N LYS A 159 49.38 -0.60 -77.16
CA LYS A 159 50.82 -0.56 -77.51
C LYS A 159 51.13 -0.27 -78.99
N MET A 160 52.07 0.68 -79.17
CA MET A 160 52.79 1.16 -80.37
C MET A 160 52.16 2.31 -81.17
N GLU A 161 52.87 3.23 -81.82
CA GLU A 161 54.23 3.82 -81.75
C GLU A 161 54.28 4.85 -82.91
N SER A 162 55.14 5.87 -82.76
CA SER A 162 55.81 6.69 -83.79
C SER A 162 55.05 7.57 -84.82
N THR A 163 55.14 8.91 -84.59
CA THR A 163 55.84 9.98 -85.38
C THR A 163 55.98 9.97 -86.93
N PRO A 164 56.27 11.16 -87.55
CA PRO A 164 55.79 11.63 -88.86
C PRO A 164 56.88 11.70 -89.96
N ALA A 165 56.45 12.07 -91.18
CA ALA A 165 57.19 12.66 -92.33
C ALA A 165 56.50 12.15 -93.62
N ALA A 166 56.53 12.75 -94.81
CA ALA A 166 56.92 14.02 -95.40
C ALA A 166 56.60 13.88 -96.92
N ALA A 167 56.90 14.94 -97.69
CA ALA A 167 56.99 15.01 -99.17
C ALA A 167 55.67 15.31 -99.91
N GLN A 168 55.43 16.53 -100.42
CA GLN A 168 56.11 17.28 -101.51
C GLN A 168 55.58 16.94 -102.92
N THR A 169 55.10 17.97 -103.63
CA THR A 169 55.41 18.34 -105.04
C THR A 169 54.62 19.64 -105.36
N GLN A 170 55.23 20.81 -105.60
CA GLN A 170 55.86 21.31 -106.86
C GLN A 170 54.87 21.34 -108.05
N SER A 171 54.68 22.37 -108.89
CA SER A 171 55.32 23.68 -109.13
C SER A 171 54.50 24.49 -110.16
N ALA A 172 54.71 25.82 -110.18
CA ALA A 172 54.69 26.76 -111.33
C ALA A 172 53.35 27.22 -111.97
N SER A 173 53.06 28.53 -111.91
CA SER A 173 53.35 29.47 -113.01
C SER A 173 52.77 30.87 -112.75
N SER A 174 53.44 31.85 -113.32
CA SER A 174 53.40 33.28 -113.07
C SER A 174 52.48 34.07 -114.00
N SER A 175 52.07 35.26 -113.54
CA SER A 175 51.63 36.46 -114.29
C SER A 175 50.13 36.65 -114.61
N ARG A 176 49.35 37.01 -113.57
CA ARG A 176 48.22 37.97 -113.63
C ARG A 176 48.24 38.87 -112.38
N THR A 177 49.15 39.83 -112.43
CA THR A 177 49.51 40.75 -111.35
C THR A 177 48.45 41.84 -111.17
N SER A 178 47.67 41.70 -110.09
CA SER A 178 47.01 42.73 -109.26
C SER A 178 45.58 42.36 -108.84
N PHE A 179 44.85 41.59 -109.66
CA PHE A 179 43.49 41.12 -109.31
C PHE A 179 43.51 39.78 -108.56
N ASP A 180 44.37 38.82 -108.95
CA ASP A 180 44.51 37.54 -108.25
C ASP A 180 45.21 37.69 -106.88
N GLU A 181 46.23 38.53 -106.77
CA GLU A 181 46.89 38.81 -105.48
C GLU A 181 45.92 39.39 -104.45
N LYS A 182 44.97 40.22 -104.89
CA LYS A 182 43.96 40.79 -104.00
C LYS A 182 42.96 39.73 -103.55
N TYR A 183 42.54 38.84 -104.44
CA TYR A 183 41.65 37.73 -104.12
C TYR A 183 42.30 36.70 -103.18
N TRP A 184 43.56 36.32 -103.42
CA TRP A 184 44.31 35.43 -102.54
C TRP A 184 44.63 36.08 -101.19
N ALA A 185 44.88 37.39 -101.16
CA ALA A 185 45.04 38.13 -99.91
C ALA A 185 43.74 38.17 -99.10
N ASP A 186 42.58 38.38 -99.73
CA ASP A 186 41.28 38.34 -99.05
C ASP A 186 40.94 36.92 -98.54
N ILE A 187 41.28 35.87 -99.29
CA ILE A 187 41.13 34.48 -98.84
C ILE A 187 42.06 34.19 -97.66
N LEU A 188 43.33 34.59 -97.72
CA LEU A 188 44.27 34.39 -96.62
C LEU A 188 43.86 35.16 -95.37
N LYS A 189 43.34 36.38 -95.55
CA LYS A 189 42.80 37.18 -94.46
C LYS A 189 41.57 36.52 -93.84
N SER A 190 40.59 36.11 -94.64
CA SER A 190 39.40 35.38 -94.17
C SER A 190 39.77 34.07 -93.47
N LYS A 191 40.75 33.33 -94.00
CA LYS A 191 41.24 32.10 -93.36
C LYS A 191 41.89 32.39 -92.02
N ALA A 192 42.75 33.40 -91.94
CA ALA A 192 43.39 33.80 -90.69
C ALA A 192 42.35 34.32 -89.66
N GLU A 193 41.34 35.06 -90.11
CA GLU A 193 40.25 35.56 -89.27
C GLU A 193 39.39 34.42 -88.73
N LEU A 194 39.06 33.43 -89.57
CA LEU A 194 38.38 32.20 -89.15
C LEU A 194 39.23 31.32 -88.24
N GLU A 195 40.55 31.26 -88.45
CA GLU A 195 41.47 30.50 -87.59
C GLU A 195 41.53 31.11 -86.19
N VAL A 196 41.54 32.45 -86.10
CA VAL A 196 41.42 33.18 -84.82
C VAL A 196 40.07 32.94 -84.16
N GLU A 197 38.95 33.00 -84.89
CA GLU A 197 37.63 32.68 -84.34
C GLU A 197 37.52 31.22 -83.86
N VAL A 198 38.12 30.27 -84.58
CA VAL A 198 38.15 28.86 -84.18
C VAL A 198 38.96 28.68 -82.89
N ASP A 199 40.10 29.36 -82.77
CA ASP A 199 40.90 29.33 -81.55
C ASP A 199 40.17 29.99 -80.38
N GLU A 200 39.48 31.12 -80.60
CA GLU A 200 38.69 31.80 -79.57
C GLU A 200 37.51 30.94 -79.10
N LEU A 201 36.75 30.34 -80.01
CA LEU A 201 35.67 29.40 -79.68
C LEU A 201 36.20 28.15 -78.96
N LYS A 202 37.39 27.68 -79.30
CA LYS A 202 38.03 26.54 -78.64
C LYS A 202 38.45 26.89 -77.21
N ASP A 203 38.98 28.09 -77.01
CA ASP A 203 39.29 28.63 -75.69
C ASP A 203 38.03 28.80 -74.85
N GLU A 204 36.94 29.34 -75.40
CA GLU A 204 35.65 29.44 -74.72
C GLU A 204 35.08 28.07 -74.37
N LEU A 205 35.11 27.12 -75.31
CA LEU A 205 34.66 25.75 -75.07
C LEU A 205 35.47 25.09 -73.94
N SER A 206 36.78 25.30 -73.91
CA SER A 206 37.64 24.79 -72.83
C SER A 206 37.30 25.42 -71.48
N LYS A 207 37.06 26.74 -71.42
CA LYS A 207 36.63 27.45 -70.20
C LYS A 207 35.26 26.95 -69.72
N LYS A 208 34.30 26.76 -70.63
CA LYS A 208 32.97 26.21 -70.30
C LYS A 208 33.07 24.76 -69.85
N ALA A 209 33.93 23.94 -70.45
CA ALA A 209 34.17 22.57 -70.03
C ALA A 209 34.72 22.50 -68.59
N ILE A 210 35.66 23.38 -68.24
CA ILE A 210 36.17 23.49 -66.86
C ILE A 210 35.07 23.92 -65.88
N GLN A 211 34.23 24.90 -66.25
CA GLN A 211 33.09 25.32 -65.41
C GLN A 211 32.08 24.18 -65.20
N ILE A 212 31.79 23.39 -66.24
CA ILE A 212 30.90 22.22 -66.12
C ILE A 212 31.51 21.18 -65.19
N ALA A 213 32.83 20.93 -65.27
CA ALA A 213 33.52 20.01 -64.39
C ALA A 213 33.45 20.47 -62.92
N ASP A 214 33.74 21.74 -62.64
CA ASP A 214 33.67 22.32 -61.29
C ASP A 214 32.23 22.32 -60.73
N LEU A 215 31.22 22.62 -61.55
CA LEU A 215 29.82 22.50 -61.15
C LEU A 215 29.41 21.06 -60.86
N LYS A 216 29.93 20.09 -61.62
CA LYS A 216 29.66 18.66 -61.39
C LYS A 216 30.31 18.18 -60.09
N GLU A 217 31.53 18.62 -59.80
CA GLU A 217 32.22 18.35 -58.53
C GLU A 217 31.44 18.93 -57.35
N LYS A 218 31.04 20.21 -57.42
CA LYS A 218 30.20 20.86 -56.40
C LYS A 218 28.86 20.16 -56.20
N ASN A 219 28.20 19.70 -57.26
CA ASN A 219 26.96 18.93 -57.14
C ASN A 219 27.19 17.56 -56.47
N ALA A 220 28.31 16.90 -56.75
CA ALA A 220 28.68 15.65 -56.07
C ALA A 220 28.92 15.88 -54.57
N ASP A 221 29.66 16.94 -54.21
CA ASP A 221 29.88 17.33 -52.81
C ASP A 221 28.59 17.70 -52.08
N LEU A 222 27.68 18.42 -52.75
CA LEU A 222 26.37 18.75 -52.19
C LEU A 222 25.51 17.51 -51.96
N ASN A 223 25.53 16.55 -52.88
CA ASN A 223 24.83 15.28 -52.71
C ASN A 223 25.39 14.49 -51.52
N LEU A 224 26.72 14.40 -51.39
CA LEU A 224 27.34 13.74 -50.23
C LEU A 224 26.94 14.42 -48.91
N LYS A 225 26.93 15.76 -48.87
CA LYS A 225 26.44 16.50 -47.69
C LYS A 225 24.97 16.24 -47.39
N LEU A 226 24.14 16.17 -48.42
CA LEU A 226 22.72 15.89 -48.27
C LEU A 226 22.49 14.48 -47.70
N ASP A 227 23.26 13.49 -48.17
CA ASP A 227 23.22 12.13 -47.64
C ASP A 227 23.68 12.08 -46.16
N THR A 228 24.76 12.80 -45.81
CA THR A 228 25.19 12.90 -44.41
C THR A 228 24.13 13.54 -43.51
N PHE A 229 23.46 14.59 -43.98
CA PHE A 229 22.38 15.23 -43.21
C PHE A 229 21.14 14.35 -43.10
N GLN A 230 20.85 13.51 -44.09
CA GLN A 230 19.77 12.53 -43.97
C GLN A 230 20.09 11.46 -42.93
N PHE A 231 21.32 10.95 -42.92
CA PHE A 231 21.79 10.00 -41.91
C PHE A 231 21.72 10.60 -40.49
N ASP A 232 22.26 11.80 -40.29
CA ASP A 232 22.23 12.50 -38.99
C ASP A 232 20.79 12.75 -38.53
N LYS A 233 19.89 13.12 -39.45
CA LYS A 233 18.46 13.29 -39.16
C LYS A 233 17.81 12.00 -38.68
N GLU A 234 18.12 10.87 -39.31
CA GLU A 234 17.61 9.57 -38.88
C GLU A 234 18.17 9.16 -37.51
N GLU A 235 19.45 9.39 -37.25
CA GLU A 235 20.08 9.10 -35.97
C GLU A 235 19.46 9.92 -34.84
N ILE A 236 19.31 11.24 -35.04
CA ILE A 236 18.64 12.13 -34.09
C ILE A 236 17.19 11.67 -33.83
N ASN A 237 16.46 11.26 -34.88
CA ASN A 237 15.09 10.74 -34.70
C ASN A 237 15.05 9.47 -33.86
N ARG A 238 16.01 8.54 -34.04
CA ARG A 238 16.11 7.34 -33.21
C ARG A 238 16.41 7.69 -31.75
N GLU A 239 17.30 8.65 -31.52
CA GLU A 239 17.62 9.13 -30.17
C GLU A 239 16.42 9.80 -29.49
N ILE A 240 15.65 10.62 -30.24
CA ILE A 240 14.42 11.23 -29.74
C ILE A 240 13.39 10.17 -29.36
N LEU A 241 13.19 9.14 -30.18
CA LEU A 241 12.26 8.04 -29.87
C LEU A 241 12.70 7.30 -28.61
N TYR A 242 13.98 6.92 -28.51
CA TYR A 242 14.52 6.25 -27.33
C TYR A 242 14.35 7.09 -26.05
N LYS A 243 14.71 8.39 -26.10
CA LYS A 243 14.53 9.30 -24.95
C LYS A 243 13.05 9.47 -24.60
N THR A 244 12.16 9.48 -25.58
CA THR A 244 10.71 9.57 -25.35
C THR A 244 10.18 8.32 -24.64
N GLU A 245 10.59 7.13 -25.07
CA GLU A 245 10.24 5.87 -24.40
C GLU A 245 10.79 5.82 -22.96
N LEU A 246 12.04 6.27 -22.76
CA LEU A 246 12.64 6.38 -21.43
C LEU A 246 11.85 7.33 -20.53
N ILE A 247 11.47 8.51 -21.02
CA ILE A 247 10.64 9.47 -20.28
C ILE A 247 9.28 8.86 -19.92
N ASN A 248 8.65 8.16 -20.84
CA ASN A 248 7.36 7.50 -20.58
C ASN A 248 7.49 6.42 -19.51
N ASN A 249 8.54 5.59 -19.56
CA ASN A 249 8.81 4.57 -18.54
C ASN A 249 9.08 5.20 -17.17
N LEU A 250 9.94 6.23 -17.10
CA LEU A 250 10.21 6.96 -15.86
C LEU A 250 8.95 7.63 -15.28
N SER A 251 8.07 8.17 -16.14
CA SER A 251 6.81 8.77 -15.71
C SER A 251 5.85 7.73 -15.10
N LEU A 252 5.84 6.52 -15.67
CA LEU A 252 5.04 5.40 -15.20
C LEU A 252 5.57 4.84 -13.88
N ASP A 253 6.89 4.70 -13.76
CA ASP A 253 7.53 4.26 -12.51
C ASP A 253 7.36 5.29 -11.40
N LEU A 254 7.44 6.59 -11.71
CA LEU A 254 7.13 7.66 -10.74
C LEU A 254 5.67 7.57 -10.27
N ALA A 255 4.73 7.34 -11.18
CA ALA A 255 3.32 7.16 -10.83
C ALA A 255 3.10 5.94 -9.92
N ARG A 256 3.78 4.81 -10.19
CA ARG A 256 3.75 3.61 -9.33
C ARG A 256 4.35 3.88 -7.96
N ALA A 257 5.54 4.47 -7.89
CA ALA A 257 6.20 4.83 -6.63
C ALA A 257 5.33 5.80 -5.79
N LYS A 258 4.69 6.78 -6.44
CA LYS A 258 3.77 7.70 -5.76
C LYS A 258 2.52 6.97 -5.21
N ASN A 259 2.04 5.95 -5.90
CA ASN A 259 0.91 5.16 -5.42
C ASN A 259 1.31 4.23 -4.25
N GLU A 260 2.47 3.59 -4.34
CA GLU A 260 3.02 2.74 -3.27
C GLU A 260 3.34 3.52 -1.99
N THR A 261 3.88 4.73 -2.13
CA THR A 261 4.13 5.64 -1.00
C THR A 261 2.82 6.08 -0.35
N LYS A 262 1.78 6.40 -1.15
CA LYS A 262 0.44 6.69 -0.63
C LYS A 262 -0.13 5.50 0.14
N TYR A 263 -0.11 4.30 -0.44
CA TYR A 263 -0.60 3.09 0.21
C TYR A 263 0.13 2.80 1.53
N SER A 264 1.46 2.95 1.54
CA SER A 264 2.27 2.76 2.75
C SER A 264 1.97 3.82 3.81
N SER A 265 1.76 5.08 3.41
CA SER A 265 1.35 6.16 4.30
C SER A 265 -0.02 5.91 4.92
N ASP A 266 -1.00 5.47 4.12
CA ASP A 266 -2.35 5.14 4.59
C ASP A 266 -2.31 3.98 5.60
N LYS A 267 -1.51 2.94 5.32
CA LYS A 267 -1.29 1.82 6.27
C LYS A 267 -0.64 2.27 7.57
N LEU A 268 0.34 3.18 7.51
CA LEU A 268 1.00 3.74 8.69
C LEU A 268 0.01 4.56 9.53
N MET A 269 -0.85 5.36 8.88
CA MET A 269 -1.90 6.12 9.54
C MET A 269 -2.89 5.20 10.28
N ASN A 270 -3.33 4.11 9.63
CA ASN A 270 -4.20 3.12 10.26
C ASN A 270 -3.54 2.44 11.47
N LEU A 271 -2.28 2.00 11.35
CA LEU A 271 -1.55 1.40 12.48
C LEU A 271 -1.36 2.37 13.65
N ASN A 272 -1.11 3.65 13.38
CA ASN A 272 -1.01 4.68 14.42
C ASN A 272 -2.36 4.90 15.12
N GLN A 273 -3.46 4.89 14.37
CA GLN A 273 -4.81 4.98 14.93
C GLN A 273 -5.13 3.77 15.82
N GLU A 274 -4.86 2.55 15.34
CA GLU A 274 -5.04 1.32 16.13
C GLU A 274 -4.19 1.34 17.41
N ASN A 275 -2.94 1.81 17.35
CA ASN A 275 -2.09 1.93 18.53
C ASN A 275 -2.63 2.98 19.52
N ALA A 276 -3.17 4.09 19.03
CA ALA A 276 -3.84 5.08 19.87
C ALA A 276 -5.08 4.49 20.57
N ASP A 277 -5.90 3.74 19.83
CA ASP A 277 -7.10 3.07 20.37
C ASP A 277 -6.73 2.00 21.41
N LEU A 278 -5.71 1.18 21.13
CA LEU A 278 -5.20 0.18 22.07
C LEU A 278 -4.68 0.83 23.36
N ARG A 279 -3.97 1.96 23.27
CA ARG A 279 -3.52 2.71 24.45
C ARG A 279 -4.69 3.23 25.28
N GLN A 280 -5.75 3.71 24.64
CA GLN A 280 -6.97 4.13 25.34
C GLN A 280 -7.66 2.93 26.03
N GLN A 281 -7.73 1.77 25.37
CA GLN A 281 -8.28 0.56 25.97
C GLN A 281 -7.47 0.10 27.18
N VAL A 282 -6.14 0.11 27.09
CA VAL A 282 -5.24 -0.18 28.22
C VAL A 282 -5.49 0.81 29.37
N GLN A 283 -5.63 2.10 29.08
CA GLN A 283 -5.93 3.11 30.09
C GLN A 283 -7.28 2.87 30.79
N LYS A 284 -8.32 2.49 30.04
CA LYS A 284 -9.64 2.11 30.60
C LYS A 284 -9.56 0.85 31.48
N LEU A 285 -8.78 -0.14 31.06
CA LEU A 285 -8.55 -1.35 31.87
C LEU A 285 -7.78 -1.04 33.15
N VAL A 286 -6.78 -0.15 33.09
CA VAL A 286 -6.02 0.30 34.26
C VAL A 286 -6.93 1.05 35.24
N SER A 287 -7.81 1.93 34.76
CA SER A 287 -8.75 2.64 35.65
C SER A 287 -9.78 1.69 36.27
N SER A 288 -10.31 0.73 35.50
CA SER A 288 -11.20 -0.31 36.03
C SER A 288 -10.51 -1.24 37.03
N LYS A 289 -9.24 -1.57 36.81
CA LYS A 289 -8.44 -2.33 37.78
C LYS A 289 -8.31 -1.53 39.08
N ALA A 290 -7.99 -0.24 39.00
CA ALA A 290 -7.85 0.62 40.17
C ALA A 290 -9.17 0.77 40.96
N THR A 291 -10.33 0.80 40.30
CA THR A 291 -11.63 0.84 41.00
C THR A 291 -11.97 -0.49 41.67
N LEU A 292 -11.69 -1.62 41.01
CA LEU A 292 -11.86 -2.96 41.60
C LEU A 292 -10.93 -3.18 42.79
N GLU A 293 -9.67 -2.76 42.70
CA GLU A 293 -8.71 -2.82 43.81
C GLU A 293 -9.21 -2.01 45.02
N LYS A 294 -9.78 -0.81 44.81
CA LYS A 294 -10.41 -0.03 45.89
C LYS A 294 -11.59 -0.77 46.51
N SER A 295 -12.48 -1.34 45.70
CA SER A 295 -13.63 -2.11 46.18
C SER A 295 -13.21 -3.35 47.00
N ILE A 296 -12.18 -4.08 46.55
CA ILE A 296 -11.62 -5.21 47.30
C ILE A 296 -11.08 -4.77 48.66
N VAL A 297 -10.36 -3.64 48.71
CA VAL A 297 -9.84 -3.08 49.96
C VAL A 297 -10.97 -2.64 50.90
N GLU A 298 -12.04 -2.04 50.39
CA GLU A 298 -13.24 -1.67 51.17
C GLU A 298 -13.96 -2.89 51.72
N LEU A 299 -14.26 -3.89 50.88
CA LEU A 299 -14.87 -5.15 51.30
C LEU A 299 -14.02 -5.87 52.35
N THR A 300 -12.69 -5.84 52.21
CA THR A 300 -11.78 -6.41 53.22
C THR A 300 -11.88 -5.68 54.56
N ARG A 301 -11.99 -4.35 54.55
CA ARG A 301 -12.20 -3.57 55.77
C ARG A 301 -13.54 -3.86 56.41
N ASP A 302 -14.61 -3.96 55.63
CA ASP A 302 -15.95 -4.23 56.15
C ASP A 302 -16.09 -5.66 56.68
N LYS A 303 -15.48 -6.64 56.01
CA LYS A 303 -15.31 -8.00 56.54
C LYS A 303 -14.65 -7.97 57.92
N ASN A 304 -13.52 -7.28 58.06
CA ASN A 304 -12.82 -7.17 59.34
C ASN A 304 -13.65 -6.45 60.42
N LYS A 305 -14.51 -5.49 60.06
CA LYS A 305 -15.44 -4.85 61.01
C LYS A 305 -16.53 -5.82 61.47
N ILE A 306 -17.12 -6.57 60.53
CA ILE A 306 -18.14 -7.57 60.83
C ILE A 306 -17.55 -8.70 61.69
N GLU A 307 -16.34 -9.18 61.38
CA GLU A 307 -15.65 -10.18 62.21
C GLU A 307 -15.43 -9.69 63.65
N LYS A 308 -15.07 -8.41 63.84
CA LYS A 308 -14.98 -7.81 65.18
C LYS A 308 -16.33 -7.70 65.88
N GLN A 309 -17.38 -7.30 65.16
CA GLN A 309 -18.73 -7.26 65.73
C GLN A 309 -19.21 -8.65 66.10
N LEU A 310 -18.95 -9.66 65.27
CA LEU A 310 -19.28 -11.05 65.52
C LEU A 310 -18.55 -11.57 66.75
N GLY A 311 -17.25 -11.31 66.87
CA GLY A 311 -16.48 -11.65 68.08
C GLY A 311 -17.01 -10.94 69.34
N ASN A 312 -17.44 -9.68 69.23
CA ASN A 312 -18.09 -8.98 70.35
C ASN A 312 -19.45 -9.61 70.71
N THR A 313 -20.28 -9.98 69.73
CA THR A 313 -21.56 -10.66 69.99
C THR A 313 -21.35 -12.06 70.56
N GLU A 314 -20.32 -12.78 70.12
CA GLU A 314 -19.94 -14.08 70.65
C GLU A 314 -19.53 -13.96 72.14
N ASN A 315 -18.72 -12.95 72.48
CA ASN A 315 -18.37 -12.67 73.88
C ASN A 315 -19.60 -12.32 74.74
N ILE A 316 -20.56 -11.55 74.20
CA ILE A 316 -21.83 -11.23 74.89
C ILE A 316 -22.65 -12.50 75.10
N ILE A 317 -22.75 -13.37 74.09
CA ILE A 317 -23.48 -14.64 74.18
C ILE A 317 -22.83 -15.56 75.23
N GLN A 318 -21.51 -15.70 75.24
CA GLN A 318 -20.80 -16.48 76.26
C GLN A 318 -21.06 -15.93 77.67
N SER A 319 -20.97 -14.61 77.86
CA SER A 319 -21.30 -13.97 79.13
C SER A 319 -22.75 -14.24 79.57
N LYS A 320 -23.72 -14.22 78.65
CA LYS A 320 -25.13 -14.52 78.95
C LYS A 320 -25.36 -16.00 79.24
N ILE A 321 -24.65 -16.90 78.55
CA ILE A 321 -24.67 -18.33 78.86
C ILE A 321 -24.16 -18.57 80.27
N ASP A 322 -23.05 -17.92 80.67
CA ASP A 322 -22.51 -18.03 82.02
C ASP A 322 -23.47 -17.48 83.09
N GLU A 323 -24.13 -16.34 82.84
CA GLU A 323 -25.19 -15.81 83.69
C GLU A 323 -26.36 -16.81 83.83
N ILE A 324 -26.81 -17.42 82.72
CA ILE A 324 -27.88 -18.44 82.74
C ILE A 324 -27.44 -19.67 83.54
N TRP A 325 -26.18 -20.10 83.43
CA TRP A 325 -25.66 -21.19 84.25
C TRP A 325 -25.67 -20.86 85.74
N GLN A 326 -25.31 -19.63 86.12
CA GLN A 326 -25.39 -19.17 87.52
C GLN A 326 -26.85 -19.12 88.01
N ILE A 327 -27.76 -18.61 87.19
CA ILE A 327 -29.20 -18.59 87.50
C ILE A 327 -29.71 -20.01 87.67
N LYS A 328 -29.37 -20.91 86.74
CA LYS A 328 -29.75 -22.32 86.80
C LYS A 328 -29.23 -22.97 88.08
N ASP A 329 -27.98 -22.75 88.46
CA ASP A 329 -27.43 -23.30 89.71
C ASP A 329 -28.15 -22.72 90.96
N SER A 330 -28.51 -21.44 90.93
CA SER A 330 -29.33 -20.83 91.99
C SER A 330 -30.77 -21.35 92.02
N LEU A 331 -31.35 -21.66 90.85
CA LEU A 331 -32.68 -22.28 90.73
C LEU A 331 -32.64 -23.73 91.21
N ASP A 332 -31.62 -24.51 90.84
CA ASP A 332 -31.45 -25.88 91.29
C ASP A 332 -31.26 -25.93 92.82
N LYS A 333 -30.60 -24.94 93.42
CA LYS A 333 -30.50 -24.76 94.88
C LYS A 333 -31.85 -24.42 95.52
N THR A 334 -32.55 -23.42 95.03
CA THR A 334 -33.88 -23.03 95.56
C THR A 334 -34.93 -24.12 95.34
N LEU A 335 -34.89 -24.85 94.23
CA LEU A 335 -35.76 -26.00 93.98
C LEU A 335 -35.44 -27.16 94.92
N ARG A 336 -34.15 -27.44 95.20
CA ARG A 336 -33.76 -28.40 96.24
C ARG A 336 -34.28 -27.99 97.62
N GLU A 337 -34.19 -26.72 97.98
CA GLU A 337 -34.72 -26.18 99.24
C GLU A 337 -36.26 -26.24 99.28
N THR A 338 -36.93 -25.99 98.16
CA THR A 338 -38.40 -26.05 98.05
C THR A 338 -38.92 -27.50 98.01
N SER A 339 -38.14 -28.45 97.49
CA SER A 339 -38.49 -29.88 97.43
C SER A 339 -38.43 -30.61 98.78
N MET A 340 -37.99 -29.92 99.85
CA MET A 340 -38.02 -30.42 101.24
C MET A 340 -39.29 -30.03 102.00
N SER A 341 -40.29 -29.40 101.36
CA SER A 341 -41.59 -29.12 101.98
C SER A 341 -42.74 -28.98 100.97
N ARG A 342 -43.65 -29.96 101.03
CA ARG A 342 -45.04 -30.04 100.50
C ARG A 342 -45.32 -30.82 99.20
N ASP A 343 -46.17 -31.82 99.44
CA ASP A 343 -47.27 -32.45 98.69
C ASP A 343 -47.48 -32.19 97.18
N PRO A 344 -47.86 -33.23 96.42
CA PRO A 344 -48.16 -33.15 95.00
C PRO A 344 -49.58 -32.62 94.78
N ASN A 345 -49.72 -31.36 94.35
CA ASN A 345 -50.98 -30.87 93.80
C ASN A 345 -50.77 -30.43 92.35
N THR A 346 -51.03 -31.38 91.47
CA THR A 346 -51.17 -31.26 90.02
C THR A 346 -52.24 -30.23 89.67
N ILE A 347 -51.85 -29.20 88.90
CA ILE A 347 -52.75 -28.29 88.22
C ILE A 347 -52.44 -28.41 86.73
N GLU A 348 -53.31 -29.13 86.01
CA GLU A 348 -53.32 -29.22 84.56
C GLU A 348 -53.89 -27.90 83.98
N LEU A 349 -53.16 -27.30 83.04
CA LEU A 349 -53.66 -26.21 82.22
C LEU A 349 -53.88 -26.72 80.77
N PRO A 350 -54.96 -26.29 80.11
CA PRO A 350 -55.30 -26.71 78.76
C PRO A 350 -54.28 -26.22 77.72
N PRO A 351 -54.13 -26.95 76.59
CA PRO A 351 -53.16 -26.63 75.55
C PRO A 351 -53.47 -25.29 74.89
N ILE A 352 -52.46 -24.41 74.83
CA ILE A 352 -52.49 -23.18 74.03
C ILE A 352 -52.23 -23.57 72.57
N VAL A 353 -53.27 -23.44 71.75
CA VAL A 353 -53.22 -23.59 70.29
C VAL A 353 -52.62 -22.30 69.72
N VAL A 354 -51.39 -22.36 69.21
CA VAL A 354 -50.81 -21.27 68.42
C VAL A 354 -51.18 -21.51 66.96
N ASN A 355 -52.03 -20.64 66.42
CA ASN A 355 -52.37 -20.60 65.00
C ASN A 355 -51.08 -20.47 64.17
N ALA A 356 -50.73 -21.52 63.43
CA ALA A 356 -49.84 -21.39 62.30
C ALA A 356 -50.55 -20.49 61.28
N VAL A 357 -50.07 -19.25 61.16
CA VAL A 357 -50.32 -18.43 59.98
C VAL A 357 -49.76 -19.24 58.81
N ALA A 358 -50.66 -19.89 58.09
CA ALA A 358 -50.41 -20.43 56.78
C ALA A 358 -49.94 -19.26 55.91
N ALA A 359 -48.64 -19.21 55.64
CA ALA A 359 -48.13 -18.52 54.47
C ALA A 359 -48.67 -19.30 53.27
N GLU A 360 -49.81 -18.82 52.78
CA GLU A 360 -50.44 -19.28 51.57
C GLU A 360 -49.43 -19.28 50.44
N ARG A 361 -49.22 -20.48 49.89
CA ARG A 361 -48.77 -20.67 48.53
C ARG A 361 -49.80 -20.01 47.62
N SER A 362 -49.45 -18.89 47.01
CA SER A 362 -50.07 -18.44 45.77
C SER A 362 -49.59 -19.33 44.63
N ILE A 363 -50.27 -20.47 44.48
CA ILE A 363 -50.33 -21.23 43.24
C ILE A 363 -51.76 -21.08 42.75
N PHE A 364 -51.92 -20.85 41.45
CA PHE A 364 -53.13 -20.50 40.68
C PHE A 364 -53.33 -18.99 40.47
N ASP A 365 -52.85 -18.50 39.33
CA ASP A 365 -53.74 -17.74 38.45
C ASP A 365 -53.53 -18.20 37.00
N ASP A 366 -54.66 -18.38 36.33
CA ASP A 366 -54.84 -19.03 35.04
C ASP A 366 -54.67 -18.02 33.90
N GLY A 367 -53.98 -18.43 32.83
CA GLY A 367 -54.50 -18.20 31.49
C GLY A 367 -54.48 -16.81 30.87
N GLU A 368 -53.67 -15.85 31.34
CA GLU A 368 -53.45 -14.59 30.59
C GLU A 368 -51.97 -14.28 30.44
N SER A 369 -51.53 -14.28 29.17
CA SER A 369 -50.30 -13.67 28.63
C SER A 369 -49.05 -13.77 29.50
N GLN A 370 -48.15 -14.69 29.18
CA GLN A 370 -46.75 -14.61 29.64
C GLN A 370 -46.28 -13.16 29.50
N PRO A 371 -45.61 -12.58 30.52
CA PRO A 371 -45.10 -11.22 30.45
C PRO A 371 -44.16 -11.13 29.25
N GLY A 372 -44.69 -10.68 28.12
CA GLY A 372 -43.92 -10.51 26.90
C GLY A 372 -42.86 -9.49 27.20
N TYR A 373 -41.63 -9.80 26.86
CA TYR A 373 -40.57 -8.81 26.83
C TYR A 373 -40.96 -7.80 25.76
N PHE A 374 -40.94 -6.50 26.07
CA PHE A 374 -41.22 -5.48 25.07
C PHE A 374 -40.00 -4.58 24.97
N GLY A 375 -39.33 -4.66 23.83
CA GLY A 375 -38.17 -3.81 23.55
C GLY A 375 -38.04 -3.44 22.08
N ASN A 376 -36.93 -2.80 21.77
CA ASN A 376 -36.53 -2.32 20.47
C ASN A 376 -35.07 -2.67 20.18
N VAL A 377 -34.76 -2.83 18.90
CA VAL A 377 -33.39 -2.98 18.42
C VAL A 377 -32.65 -1.64 18.51
N VAL A 378 -31.58 -1.60 19.31
CA VAL A 378 -30.74 -0.41 19.52
C VAL A 378 -29.63 -0.32 18.48
N SER A 379 -28.93 -1.43 18.22
CA SER A 379 -27.85 -1.50 17.24
C SER A 379 -27.68 -2.89 16.66
N ILE A 380 -27.14 -2.94 15.44
CA ILE A 380 -26.99 -4.17 14.66
C ILE A 380 -25.53 -4.24 14.21
N ASN A 381 -24.90 -5.40 14.43
CA ASN A 381 -23.57 -5.68 13.92
C ASN A 381 -23.65 -6.83 12.92
N GLU A 382 -23.95 -6.51 11.66
CA GLU A 382 -24.09 -7.49 10.57
C GLU A 382 -22.81 -8.30 10.34
N ASN A 383 -21.63 -7.74 10.63
CA ASN A 383 -20.36 -8.44 10.45
C ASN A 383 -20.18 -9.61 11.42
N ASN A 384 -20.82 -9.54 12.59
CA ASN A 384 -20.67 -10.50 13.69
C ASN A 384 -21.99 -11.21 14.04
N ASN A 385 -23.05 -11.03 13.25
CA ASN A 385 -24.38 -11.65 13.43
C ASN A 385 -25.05 -11.45 14.80
N PHE A 386 -24.76 -10.35 15.51
CA PHE A 386 -25.46 -10.05 16.76
C PHE A 386 -26.16 -8.69 16.74
N VAL A 387 -27.21 -8.60 17.54
CA VAL A 387 -28.10 -7.44 17.71
C VAL A 387 -28.13 -7.06 19.18
N ILE A 388 -28.14 -5.76 19.47
CA ILE A 388 -28.31 -5.23 20.83
C ILE A 388 -29.76 -4.75 20.98
N VAL A 389 -30.44 -5.24 22.01
CA VAL A 389 -31.83 -4.90 22.35
C VAL A 389 -31.90 -4.18 23.70
N ASP A 390 -32.89 -3.31 23.87
CA ASP A 390 -33.14 -2.51 25.09
C ASP A 390 -33.92 -3.26 26.19
N VAL A 391 -33.83 -4.60 26.21
CA VAL A 391 -34.38 -5.48 27.24
C VAL A 391 -33.23 -6.17 27.94
N GLY A 392 -33.20 -6.15 29.27
CA GLY A 392 -32.11 -6.68 30.07
C GLY A 392 -32.54 -7.60 31.21
N GLU A 393 -31.59 -7.86 32.11
CA GLU A 393 -31.77 -8.67 33.32
C GLU A 393 -32.87 -8.11 34.23
N LYS A 394 -33.02 -6.77 34.25
CA LYS A 394 -34.06 -6.10 35.05
C LYS A 394 -35.47 -6.44 34.57
N ASP A 395 -35.62 -6.76 33.29
CA ASP A 395 -36.88 -7.16 32.66
C ASP A 395 -37.10 -8.68 32.75
N GLY A 396 -36.18 -9.42 33.38
CA GLY A 396 -36.26 -10.86 33.58
C GLY A 396 -35.70 -11.69 32.43
N LEU A 397 -34.89 -11.10 31.55
CA LEU A 397 -34.26 -11.78 30.43
C LEU A 397 -33.02 -12.57 30.89
N GLN A 398 -32.92 -13.84 30.51
CA GLN A 398 -31.80 -14.73 30.83
C GLN A 398 -31.00 -15.12 29.57
N ILE A 399 -29.76 -15.58 29.78
CA ILE A 399 -28.92 -16.10 28.70
C ILE A 399 -29.54 -17.41 28.20
N GLY A 400 -29.75 -17.50 26.89
CA GLY A 400 -30.41 -18.64 26.22
C GLY A 400 -31.88 -18.39 25.86
N ASP A 401 -32.48 -17.28 26.29
CA ASP A 401 -33.85 -16.95 25.90
C ASP A 401 -33.94 -16.62 24.41
N THR A 402 -35.06 -16.97 23.78
CA THR A 402 -35.32 -16.67 22.37
C THR A 402 -36.25 -15.48 22.22
N LEU A 403 -35.86 -14.50 21.42
CA LEU A 403 -36.62 -13.29 21.15
C LEU A 403 -37.06 -13.23 19.68
N GLY A 404 -38.24 -12.68 19.42
CA GLY A 404 -38.77 -12.44 18.08
C GLY A 404 -38.74 -10.97 17.69
N VAL A 405 -38.24 -10.66 16.50
CA VAL A 405 -38.20 -9.28 15.96
C VAL A 405 -39.37 -9.06 15.00
N TYR A 406 -40.06 -7.95 15.15
CA TYR A 406 -41.24 -7.57 14.38
C TYR A 406 -41.13 -6.13 13.83
N ARG A 407 -41.60 -5.92 12.60
CA ARG A 407 -41.86 -4.59 12.01
C ARG A 407 -43.27 -4.57 11.47
N ASP A 408 -44.07 -3.57 11.83
CA ASP A 408 -45.47 -3.44 11.40
C ASP A 408 -46.30 -4.73 11.63
N ALA A 409 -46.10 -5.38 12.78
CA ALA A 409 -46.69 -6.67 13.16
C ALA A 409 -46.28 -7.89 12.31
N LYS A 410 -45.33 -7.75 11.37
CA LYS A 410 -44.74 -8.86 10.63
C LYS A 410 -43.49 -9.37 11.33
N PHE A 411 -43.42 -10.68 11.53
CA PHE A 411 -42.25 -11.38 12.07
C PHE A 411 -41.09 -11.36 11.06
N ILE A 412 -39.89 -10.92 11.49
CA ILE A 412 -38.72 -10.67 10.63
C ILE A 412 -37.54 -11.56 10.99
N ALA A 413 -37.30 -11.81 12.27
CA ALA A 413 -36.14 -12.59 12.71
C ALA A 413 -36.37 -13.24 14.06
N LYS A 414 -35.64 -14.33 14.32
CA LYS A 414 -35.53 -15.02 15.59
C LYS A 414 -34.12 -14.82 16.14
N LEU A 415 -34.02 -14.34 17.38
CA LEU A 415 -32.79 -14.07 18.09
C LEU A 415 -32.64 -15.02 19.29
N GLU A 416 -31.40 -15.33 19.68
CA GLU A 416 -31.07 -16.04 20.92
C GLU A 416 -30.15 -15.19 21.79
N VAL A 417 -30.52 -14.95 23.05
CA VAL A 417 -29.77 -14.08 23.96
C VAL A 417 -28.46 -14.74 24.38
N ILE A 418 -27.32 -14.12 24.05
CA ILE A 418 -25.99 -14.61 24.41
C ILE A 418 -25.41 -13.94 25.66
N GLN A 419 -25.79 -12.68 25.92
CA GLN A 419 -25.30 -11.92 27.06
C GLN A 419 -26.34 -10.90 27.50
N THR A 420 -26.62 -10.85 28.80
CA THR A 420 -27.51 -9.86 29.41
C THR A 420 -26.72 -8.88 30.27
N ARG A 421 -27.22 -7.64 30.34
CA ARG A 421 -26.85 -6.60 31.31
C ARG A 421 -28.14 -6.06 31.93
N ARG A 422 -28.04 -5.14 32.89
CA ARG A 422 -29.22 -4.61 33.60
C ARG A 422 -30.33 -4.12 32.68
N ASP A 423 -29.99 -3.29 31.67
CA ASP A 423 -30.97 -2.59 30.84
C ASP A 423 -30.85 -2.92 29.33
N ILE A 424 -29.91 -3.79 28.92
CA ILE A 424 -29.72 -4.19 27.52
C ILE A 424 -29.26 -5.65 27.45
N ALA A 425 -29.51 -6.29 26.31
CA ALA A 425 -28.98 -7.61 26.01
C ALA A 425 -28.40 -7.67 24.59
N ALA A 426 -27.39 -8.52 24.42
CA ALA A 426 -26.85 -8.90 23.13
C ALA A 426 -27.42 -10.27 22.75
N ALA A 427 -27.98 -10.37 21.55
CA ALA A 427 -28.58 -11.58 21.03
C ALA A 427 -28.01 -11.92 19.64
N ASP A 428 -27.79 -13.21 19.40
CA ASP A 428 -27.32 -13.79 18.15
C ASP A 428 -28.50 -14.02 17.19
N ILE A 429 -28.31 -13.75 15.89
CA ILE A 429 -29.37 -13.91 14.87
C ILE A 429 -29.42 -15.38 14.43
N LYS A 430 -30.49 -16.11 14.82
CA LYS A 430 -30.68 -17.51 14.42
C LYS A 430 -31.34 -17.68 13.07
N GLU A 431 -32.44 -16.96 12.86
CA GLU A 431 -33.24 -17.03 11.64
C GLU A 431 -33.61 -15.60 11.22
N GLN A 432 -33.46 -15.29 9.93
CA GLN A 432 -33.73 -13.96 9.39
C GLN A 432 -34.49 -14.07 8.07
N TRP A 433 -35.70 -13.51 8.01
CA TRP A 433 -36.53 -13.43 6.80
C TRP A 433 -36.44 -12.06 6.11
N SER A 434 -36.04 -11.01 6.82
CA SER A 434 -35.84 -9.66 6.25
C SER A 434 -34.75 -8.89 7.00
N GLN A 435 -34.21 -7.83 6.39
CA GLN A 435 -33.15 -7.03 7.01
C GLN A 435 -33.67 -6.34 8.28
N ILE A 436 -33.03 -6.60 9.42
CA ILE A 436 -33.36 -5.96 10.71
C ILE A 436 -32.93 -4.49 10.63
N SER A 437 -33.71 -3.59 11.20
CA SER A 437 -33.41 -2.17 11.27
C SER A 437 -33.48 -1.68 12.71
N VAL A 438 -32.75 -0.61 13.00
CA VAL A 438 -32.84 0.07 14.31
C VAL A 438 -34.30 0.50 14.52
N SER A 439 -34.80 0.33 15.74
CA SER A 439 -36.20 0.56 16.13
C SER A 439 -37.22 -0.51 15.73
N ASP A 440 -36.80 -1.67 15.20
CA ASP A 440 -37.70 -2.84 15.12
C ASP A 440 -38.06 -3.33 16.53
N ILE A 441 -39.30 -3.83 16.70
CA ILE A 441 -39.86 -4.21 18.01
C ILE A 441 -39.46 -5.66 18.32
N VAL A 442 -39.03 -5.92 19.55
CA VAL A 442 -38.60 -7.24 20.04
C VAL A 442 -39.60 -7.75 21.07
N ARG A 443 -39.99 -9.03 20.95
CA ARG A 443 -40.96 -9.72 21.82
C ARG A 443 -40.51 -11.10 22.26
#